data_AF-A0A0Q9JKG9-F1
#
_entry.id   AF-A0A0Q9JKG9-F1
#
_cell.length_a   1.000
_cell.length_b   1.000
_cell.length_c   1.000
_cell.angle_alpha   90.00
_cell.angle_beta   90.00
_cell.angle_gamma   90.00
#
_symmetry.space_group_name_H-M   'P 1'
#
loop_
_entity.id
_entity.type
_entity.pdbx_description
1 polymer ?
#
loop_
_entity_poly.entity_id
_entity_poly.type
_entity_poly.pdbx_seq_one_letter_code
_entity_poly.pdbx_strand_id
1 'polypeptide(L)' 'MPVTSVNIDSELLEEAKRAFHVRTNREAINLALEDAVRRQRQLDAIRTLSRIPVVTDPQRVEHE' A
#
# COMPACT_ATOMS: atom_id res chain seq x y z
N MET A 1 23.98 2.85 7.19
CA MET A 1 23.06 2.33 6.15
C MET A 1 23.82 2.25 4.83
N PRO A 2 23.66 1.19 4.04
CA PRO A 2 24.21 1.15 2.68
C PRO A 2 23.60 2.28 1.85
N VAL A 3 24.44 2.98 1.08
CA VAL A 3 24.01 4.05 0.17
C VAL A 3 23.99 3.47 -1.23
N THR A 4 22.82 3.49 -1.87
CA THR A 4 22.65 3.03 -3.25
C THR A 4 22.38 4.24 -4.13
N SER A 5 23.10 4.37 -5.24
CA SER A 5 22.84 5.39 -6.25
C SER A 5 21.88 4.82 -7.29
N VAL A 6 20.79 5.54 -7.55
CA VAL A 6 19.75 5.13 -8.50
C VAL A 6 19.39 6.34 -9.35
N ASN A 7 19.32 6.16 -10.67
CA ASN A 7 18.84 7.20 -11.58
C ASN A 7 17.31 7.23 -11.53
N ILE A 8 16.76 8.39 -11.19
CA ILE A 8 15.32 8.64 -11.11
C ILE A 8 15.03 9.91 -11.88
N ASP A 9 13.92 9.93 -12.61
CA ASP A 9 13.42 11.12 -13.26
C ASP A 9 13.18 12.24 -12.23
N SER A 10 13.73 13.43 -12.50
CA SER A 10 13.60 14.58 -11.60
C SER A 10 12.17 15.10 -11.48
N GLU A 11 11.37 15.01 -12.55
CA GLU A 11 9.97 15.46 -12.51
C GLU A 11 9.13 14.54 -11.61
N LEU A 12 9.32 13.23 -11.76
CA LEU A 12 8.68 12.22 -10.90
C LEU A 12 9.06 12.43 -9.42
N LEU A 13 10.31 12.76 -9.16
CA LEU A 13 10.81 12.98 -7.81
C LEU A 13 10.20 14.25 -7.17
N GLU A 14 10.06 15.32 -7.94
CA GLU A 14 9.41 16.55 -7.49
C GLU A 14 7.91 16.34 -7.26
N GLU A 15 7.24 15.57 -8.12
CA GLU A 15 5.84 15.22 -7.91
C GLU A 15 5.66 14.36 -6.65
N ALA A 16 6.54 13.37 -6.42
CA ALA A 16 6.53 12.57 -5.20
C ALA A 16 6.74 13.44 -3.94
N LYS A 17 7.67 14.40 -3.98
CA LYS A 17 7.90 15.35 -2.87
C LYS A 17 6.66 16.17 -2.56
N ARG A 18 5.95 16.64 -3.58
CA ARG A 18 4.68 17.38 -3.42
C ARG A 18 3.59 16.49 -2.84
N ALA A 19 3.39 15.29 -3.39
CA ALA A 19 2.38 14.34 -2.94
C ALA A 19 2.57 13.97 -1.46
N PHE A 20 3.80 13.69 -1.05
CA PHE A 20 4.12 13.31 0.34
C PHE A 20 4.40 14.50 1.26
N HIS A 21 4.36 15.74 0.76
CA HIS A 21 4.66 16.96 1.52
C HIS A 21 6.05 16.95 2.18
N VAL A 22 7.05 16.41 1.49
CA VAL A 22 8.44 16.30 1.97
C VAL A 22 9.39 17.17 1.16
N ARG A 23 10.52 17.52 1.77
CA ARG A 23 11.51 18.43 1.16
C ARG A 23 12.70 17.72 0.56
N THR A 24 12.96 16.48 0.97
CA THR A 24 14.16 15.75 0.53
C THR A 24 13.82 14.60 -0.40
N ASN A 25 14.72 14.36 -1.36
CA ASN A 25 14.61 13.24 -2.30
C ASN A 25 14.60 11.90 -1.56
N ARG A 26 15.43 11.77 -0.53
CA ARG A 26 15.51 10.57 0.31
C ARG A 26 14.19 10.24 0.99
N GLU A 27 13.53 11.24 1.59
CA GLU A 27 12.23 11.04 2.24
C GLU A 27 11.16 10.66 1.23
N ALA A 28 11.10 11.33 0.08
CA ALA A 28 10.13 11.01 -0.97
C ALA A 28 10.30 9.57 -1.48
N ILE A 29 11.55 9.15 -1.72
CA ILE A 29 11.87 7.78 -2.16
C ILE A 29 11.46 6.77 -1.09
N ASN A 30 11.84 7.01 0.18
CA ASN A 30 11.48 6.09 1.26
C ASN A 30 9.97 5.93 1.42
N LEU A 31 9.22 7.03 1.40
CA LEU A 31 7.76 7.01 1.51
C LEU A 31 7.10 6.32 0.31
N ALA A 32 7.60 6.56 -0.91
CA ALA A 32 7.11 5.89 -2.10
C ALA A 32 7.33 4.37 -2.04
N LEU A 33 8.50 3.92 -1.55
CA LEU A 33 8.80 2.51 -1.38
C LEU A 33 7.95 1.86 -0.29
N GLU A 34 7.77 2.53 0.85
CA GLU A 34 6.90 2.06 1.93
C GLU A 34 5.45 1.91 1.46
N ASP A 35 4.94 2.90 0.73
CA ASP A 35 3.58 2.89 0.20
C ASP A 35 3.37 1.76 -0.83
N ALA A 36 4.33 1.55 -1.73
CA ALA A 36 4.28 0.45 -2.70
C ALA A 36 4.23 -0.92 -1.99
N VAL A 37 5.05 -1.13 -0.97
CA VAL A 37 5.05 -2.37 -0.17
C VAL A 37 3.74 -2.53 0.60
N ARG A 38 3.19 -1.46 1.19
CA ARG A 38 1.90 -1.49 1.88
C ARG A 38 0.76 -1.86 0.94
N ARG A 39 0.70 -1.26 -0.24
CA ARG A 39 -0.31 -1.58 -1.27
C ARG A 39 -0.22 -3.05 -1.69
N GLN A 40 0.98 -3.58 -1.90
CA GLN A 40 1.14 -5.01 -2.22
C GLN A 40 0.61 -5.91 -1.09
N ARG A 41 0.96 -5.62 0.17
CA ARG A 41 0.45 -6.38 1.33
C ARG A 41 -1.06 -6.31 1.46
N GLN A 42 -1.66 -5.16 1.20
CA GLN A 42 -3.11 -4.99 1.21
C GLN A 42 -3.78 -5.87 0.13
N LEU A 43 -3.22 -5.90 -1.09
CA LEU A 43 -3.72 -6.77 -2.16
C LEU A 43 -3.61 -8.25 -1.79
N ASP A 44 -2.51 -8.66 -1.17
CA ASP A 44 -2.30 -10.04 -0.72
C ASP A 44 -3.29 -10.41 0.40
N ALA A 45 -3.58 -9.49 1.32
CA ALA A 45 -4.59 -9.66 2.35
C ALA A 45 -5.99 -9.83 1.73
N ILE A 46 -6.37 -8.96 0.79
CA ILE A 46 -7.66 -9.05 0.07
C ILE A 46 -7.77 -10.40 -0.66
N ARG A 47 -6.71 -10.85 -1.34
CA ARG A 47 -6.67 -12.16 -2.00
C ARG A 47 -6.78 -13.33 -1.03
N THR A 48 -6.31 -13.17 0.20
CA THR A 48 -6.43 -14.19 1.24
C THR A 48 -7.86 -14.24 1.77
N LEU A 49 -8.44 -13.07 2.05
CA LEU A 49 -9.83 -12.95 2.52
C LEU A 49 -10.83 -13.49 1.50
N SER A 50 -10.62 -13.27 0.20
CA SER A 50 -11.51 -13.78 -0.85
C SER A 50 -11.50 -15.31 -0.97
N ARG A 51 -10.53 -16.00 -0.37
CA ARG A 51 -10.46 -17.47 -0.31
C ARG A 51 -11.16 -18.04 0.92
N ILE A 52 -11.57 -17.20 1.87
CA ILE A 52 -12.33 -17.65 3.04
C ILE A 52 -13.78 -17.86 2.59
N PRO A 53 -14.32 -19.10 2.66
CA PRO A 53 -15.71 -19.34 2.32
C PRO A 53 -16.59 -18.56 3.29
N VAL A 54 -17.37 -17.62 2.77
CA VAL A 54 -18.38 -16.93 3.56
C VAL A 54 -19.53 -17.91 3.80
N VAL A 55 -19.57 -18.50 4.99
CA VAL A 55 -20.75 -19.25 5.44
C VAL A 55 -21.84 -18.23 5.71
N THR A 56 -22.65 -17.95 4.69
CA THR A 56 -23.90 -17.24 4.88
C THR A 56 -24.92 -18.30 5.25
N ASP A 57 -25.21 -18.42 6.54
CA ASP A 57 -26.37 -19.19 7.00
C ASP A 57 -27.50 -18.19 7.26
N PRO A 58 -28.40 -17.94 6.29
CA PRO A 58 -29.50 -16.98 6.45
C PRO A 58 -30.64 -17.52 7.34
N GLN A 59 -30.51 -18.68 7.98
CA GLN A 59 -31.59 -19.32 8.71
C GLN A 59 -31.35 -19.33 10.23
N ARG A 60 -31.72 -18.24 10.90
CA ARG A 60 -32.39 -18.25 12.23
C ARG A 60 -32.51 -16.84 12.79
N VAL A 61 -33.53 -16.13 12.33
CA VAL A 61 -34.23 -15.15 13.17
C VAL A 61 -35.73 -15.35 12.98
N GLU A 62 -36.21 -16.58 13.22
CA GLU A 62 -37.62 -16.79 13.51
C GLU A 62 -37.80 -16.49 15.00
N HIS A 63 -38.32 -15.30 15.27
CA HIS A 63 -38.82 -14.92 16.58
C HIS A 63 -40.16 -15.67 16.80
N GLU A 64 -40.18 -16.62 17.73
CA GLU A 64 -41.39 -17.04 18.46
C GLU A 64 -41.74 -16.01 19.54
#